data_AF-F1TED6-F1
#
_entry.id   AF-F1TED6-F1
#
_cell.length_a   1.000
_cell.length_b   1.000
_cell.length_c   1.000
_cell.angle_alpha   90.00
_cell.angle_beta   90.00
_cell.angle_gamma   90.00
#
_symmetry.space_group_name_H-M   'P 1'
#
loop_
_entity.id
_entity.type
_entity.pdbx_description
1 polymer ?
#
loop_
_entity_poly.entity_id
_entity_poly.type
_entity_poly.pdbx_seq_one_letter_code
_entity_poly.pdbx_strand_id
1 'polypeptide(L)' 'MKKLKIVFKDKSQITYTIKDYGPWEPYFERHLKSDMESAILQQYPIKNNETVVLV' A
#
# COMPACT_ATOMS: atom_id res chain seq x y z
N MET A 1 -8.75 2.39 -10.32
CA MET A 1 -8.53 1.38 -9.26
C MET A 1 -7.27 1.75 -8.50
N LYS A 2 -7.35 1.80 -7.17
CA LYS A 2 -6.20 2.09 -6.31
C LYS A 2 -5.48 0.78 -5.96
N LYS A 3 -4.17 0.80 -5.82
CA LYS A 3 -3.42 -0.30 -5.21
C LYS A 3 -2.80 0.16 -3.90
N LEU A 4 -2.92 -0.67 -2.88
CA LEU A 4 -2.26 -0.49 -1.60
C LEU A 4 -1.04 -1.42 -1.57
N LYS A 5 0.15 -0.84 -1.50
CA LYS A 5 1.41 -1.56 -1.31
C LYS A 5 1.84 -1.44 0.13
N ILE A 6 2.02 -2.57 0.81
CA ILE A 6 2.51 -2.66 2.18
C ILE A 6 3.94 -3.18 2.12
N VAL A 7 4.88 -2.46 2.73
CA VAL A 7 6.28 -2.84 2.86
C VAL A 7 6.53 -3.20 4.31
N PHE A 8 7.15 -4.35 4.54
CA PHE A 8 7.54 -4.82 5.88
C PHE A 8 9.01 -4.53 6.14
N LYS A 9 9.40 -4.49 7.42
CA LYS A 9 10.78 -4.21 7.87
C LYS A 9 11.79 -5.22 7.32
N ASP A 10 11.36 -6.44 7.04
CA ASP A 10 12.17 -7.49 6.40
C ASP A 10 12.33 -7.27 4.88
N LYS A 11 11.84 -6.14 4.36
CA LYS A 11 11.79 -5.76 2.94
C LYS A 11 10.81 -6.58 2.09
N SER A 12 10.04 -7.48 2.68
CA SER A 12 8.94 -8.15 1.99
C SER A 12 7.83 -7.15 1.66
N GLN A 13 7.07 -7.41 0.59
CA GLN A 13 6.08 -6.47 0.07
C GLN A 13 4.80 -7.22 -0.34
N ILE A 14 3.64 -6.66 0.03
CA ILE A 14 2.32 -7.18 -0.34
C ILE A 14 1.56 -6.07 -1.08
N THR A 15 0.82 -6.42 -2.13
CA THR A 15 0.01 -5.47 -2.91
C THR A 15 -1.46 -5.90 -2.95
N TYR A 16 -2.35 -5.01 -2.52
CA TYR A 16 -3.81 -5.16 -2.61
C TYR A 16 -4.39 -4.27 -3.69
N THR A 17 -5.37 -4.78 -4.45
CA THR A 17 -6.15 -3.98 -5.38
C THR A 17 -7.44 -3.53 -4.71
N ILE A 18 -7.62 -2.23 -4.57
CA ILE A 18 -8.77 -1.59 -3.95
C ILE A 18 -9.60 -0.94 -5.05
N LYS A 19 -10.90 -1.25 -5.07
CA LYS A 19 -11.85 -0.58 -5.96
C LYS A 19 -11.88 0.92 -5.62
N ASP A 20 -12.10 1.80 -6.61
CA ASP A 20 -11.97 3.25 -6.39
C ASP A 20 -12.90 3.83 -5.30
N TYR A 21 -13.95 3.09 -4.93
CA TYR A 21 -14.93 3.45 -3.91
C TYR A 21 -14.71 2.74 -2.55
N GLY A 22 -13.65 1.93 -2.39
CA GLY A 22 -13.41 1.14 -1.19
C GLY A 22 -12.40 1.79 -0.22
N PRO A 23 -12.62 1.72 1.10
CA PRO A 23 -11.64 2.15 2.11
C PRO A 23 -10.42 1.22 2.13
N TRP A 24 -9.24 1.78 2.39
CA TRP A 24 -7.96 1.07 2.44
C TRP A 24 -7.59 0.62 3.86
N GLU A 25 -8.14 1.31 4.86
CA GLU A 25 -7.95 1.15 6.29
C GLU A 25 -8.13 -0.30 6.76
N PRO A 26 -9.14 -1.08 6.30
CA PRO A 26 -9.30 -2.47 6.74
C PRO A 26 -8.15 -3.39 6.33
N TYR A 27 -7.49 -3.10 5.20
CA TYR A 27 -6.33 -3.87 4.74
C TYR A 27 -5.08 -3.49 5.53
N PHE A 28 -4.97 -2.22 5.92
CA PHE A 28 -3.89 -1.72 6.77
C PHE A 28 -3.98 -2.27 8.19
N GLU A 29 -5.15 -2.16 8.84
CA GLU A 29 -5.39 -2.65 10.20
C GLU A 29 -5.10 -4.15 10.34
N ARG A 30 -5.42 -4.94 9.31
CA ARG A 30 -5.12 -6.38 9.29
C ARG A 30 -3.61 -6.67 9.44
N HIS A 31 -2.76 -5.80 8.90
CA HIS A 31 -1.29 -5.99 8.85
C HIS A 31 -0.53 -5.08 9.81
N LEU A 32 -1.23 -4.24 10.58
CA LEU A 32 -0.65 -3.34 11.59
C LEU A 32 -0.02 -4.07 12.79
N LYS A 33 -0.01 -5.42 12.81
CA LYS A 33 0.38 -6.26 13.95
C LYS A 33 1.88 -6.22 14.34
N SER A 34 2.56 -5.11 14.08
CA SER A 34 4.01 -4.89 14.15
C SER A 34 4.75 -5.56 12.99
N ASP A 35 5.77 -4.87 12.46
CA ASP A 35 6.65 -5.25 11.32
C ASP A 35 6.38 -4.58 9.98
N MET A 36 5.45 -3.64 9.89
CA MET A 36 5.28 -2.80 8.72
C MET A 36 6.22 -1.58 8.75
N GLU A 37 6.89 -1.31 7.63
CA GLU A 37 7.71 -0.11 7.38
C GLU A 37 6.88 1.01 6.76
N SER A 38 6.05 0.71 5.75
CA SER A 38 5.18 1.71 5.13
C SER A 38 3.98 1.11 4.39
N ALA A 39 2.95 1.94 4.19
CA ALA A 39 1.80 1.64 3.36
C ALA A 39 1.59 2.77 2.34
N ILE A 40 1.46 2.43 1.05
CA ILE A 40 1.45 3.39 -0.05
C ILE A 40 0.25 3.11 -0.98
N LEU A 41 -0.59 4.12 -1.21
CA LEU A 41 -1.69 4.07 -2.18
C LEU A 41 -1.26 4.62 -3.54
N GLN A 42 -1.51 3.87 -4.61
CA GLN A 42 -1.18 4.25 -5.98
C GLN A 42 -2.40 4.17 -6.89
N GLN A 43 -2.65 5.21 -7.70
CA GLN A 43 -3.71 5.26 -8.70
C GLN A 43 -3.09 5.12 -10.10
N TYR A 44 -3.46 4.09 -10.86
CA TYR A 44 -2.92 3.82 -12.21
C TYR A 44 -3.49 4.82 -13.23
N PRO A 45 -2.66 5.32 -14.18
CA PRO A 45 -2.23 4.59 -15.38
C PRO A 45 -0.70 4.57 -15.57
N ILE A 46 -0.17 3.44 -16.02
CA ILE A 46 1.28 3.13 -16.07
C ILE A 46 2.04 4.13 -16.96
N LYS A 47 2.96 4.90 -16.36
CA LYS A 47 4.33 5.23 -16.81
C LYS A 47 4.93 6.27 -15.83
N ASN A 48 5.88 5.87 -14.98
CA ASN A 48 6.77 6.76 -14.21
C ASN A 48 6.20 7.49 -12.96
N ASN A 49 5.55 6.80 -12.03
CA ASN A 49 5.40 7.38 -10.69
C ASN A 49 6.48 6.84 -9.77
N GLU A 50 7.39 7.73 -9.36
CA GLU A 50 8.31 7.51 -8.25
C GLU A 50 7.53 7.18 -6.97
N THR A 51 8.13 6.34 -6.15
CA THR A 51 7.57 5.85 -4.89
C THR A 51 7.28 7.03 -3.97
N VAL A 52 6.02 7.21 -3.56
CA VAL A 52 5.69 8.17 -2.51
C VAL A 52 6.23 7.61 -1.20
N VAL A 53 7.28 8.23 -0.67
CA VAL A 53 7.80 7.94 0.67
C VAL A 53 6.92 8.70 1.68
N LEU A 54 6.19 7.97 2.52
CA LEU A 54 5.49 8.53 3.67
C LEU A 54 6.37 8.31 4.90
N VAL A 55 6.81 9.42 5.50
CA VAL A 55 7.61 9.52 6.74
C VAL A 55 6.74 9.24 7.95
#